data_AF-A0A6J8CKK3-F1
#
_entry.id   AF-A0A6J8CKK3-F1
#
_cell.length_a   1.000
_cell.length_b   1.000
_cell.length_c   1.000
_cell.angle_alpha   90.00
_cell.angle_beta   90.00
_cell.angle_gamma   90.00
#
_symmetry.space_group_name_H-M   'P 1'
#
loop_
_entity.id
_entity.type
_entity.pdbx_description
1 polymer ?
#
loop_
_entity_poly.entity_id
_entity_poly.type
_entity_poly.pdbx_seq_one_letter_code
_entity_poly.pdbx_strand_id
1 'polypeptide(L)'
;MSTYTGTRCEGMAPYTRTGCEGMSTYTGTRCEGMAPYLRTGCEDMSTYTGTRCEGMAIYTRTGCEGMSTYTGTRCEGTATYTRTGCESMSTYTGTRCEGMATYTRTGCVGMSTYKGSRCVNMAIYTRTGCEGMSTYKEIRCEGMATYTRTRCEGTSTYKG
;
A
#
# COMPACT_ATOMS: atom_id res chain seq x y z
N MET A 1 -17.38 9.67 -2.25
CA MET A 1 -16.60 9.15 -3.37
C MET A 1 -16.08 10.32 -4.19
N SER A 2 -14.76 10.41 -4.35
CA SER A 2 -14.08 11.46 -5.11
C SER A 2 -13.35 10.84 -6.30
N THR A 3 -13.53 11.39 -7.50
CA THR A 3 -12.88 10.88 -8.72
C THR A 3 -12.12 12.02 -9.39
N TYR A 4 -10.85 11.79 -9.70
CA TYR A 4 -9.96 12.73 -10.35
C TYR A 4 -9.45 12.11 -11.65
N THR A 5 -9.72 12.77 -12.77
CA THR A 5 -9.30 12.33 -14.10
C THR A 5 -8.48 13.41 -14.78
N GLY A 6 -7.37 13.03 -15.41
CA GLY A 6 -6.53 13.96 -16.14
C GLY A 6 -5.31 13.29 -16.74
N THR A 7 -4.51 14.00 -17.51
CA THR A 7 -3.22 13.47 -17.98
C THR A 7 -2.24 13.25 -16.83
N ARG A 8 -2.32 14.11 -15.81
CA ARG A 8 -1.51 14.05 -14.59
C ARG A 8 -2.39 14.28 -13.35
N CYS A 9 -2.27 13.41 -12.35
CA CYS A 9 -2.83 13.60 -11.03
C CYS A 9 -1.68 13.72 -10.04
N GLU A 10 -1.51 14.85 -9.36
CA GLU A 10 -0.34 15.12 -8.53
C GLU A 10 -0.69 15.68 -7.15
N GLY A 11 0.11 15.31 -6.14
CA GLY A 11 0.26 16.06 -4.89
C GLY A 11 -0.96 16.05 -3.97
N MET A 12 -1.74 14.96 -3.97
CA MET A 12 -2.97 14.88 -3.18
C MET A 12 -2.73 14.13 -1.87
N ALA A 13 -2.97 14.81 -0.74
CA ALA A 13 -2.81 14.25 0.60
C ALA A 13 -4.14 14.38 1.37
N PRO A 14 -5.17 13.57 1.03
CA PRO A 14 -6.43 13.62 1.75
C PRO A 14 -6.23 13.19 3.21
N TYR A 15 -6.88 13.90 4.12
CA TYR A 15 -6.83 13.63 5.54
C TYR A 15 -8.23 13.32 6.06
N THR A 16 -8.43 12.09 6.53
CA THR A 16 -9.70 11.57 7.02
C THR A 16 -9.60 11.30 8.52
N ARG A 17 -10.56 11.79 9.30
CA ARG A 17 -10.49 11.74 10.77
C ARG A 17 -11.83 11.36 11.39
N THR A 18 -11.79 10.37 12.29
CA THR A 18 -12.87 9.93 13.18
C THR A 18 -14.10 9.39 12.43
N GLY A 19 -14.28 8.06 12.42
CA GLY A 19 -15.56 7.45 12.05
C GLY A 19 -16.02 7.68 10.61
N CYS A 20 -15.08 7.99 9.72
CA CYS A 20 -15.38 8.38 8.33
C CYS A 20 -15.03 7.26 7.36
N GLU A 21 -15.86 7.12 6.34
CA GLU A 21 -15.64 6.25 5.19
C GLU A 21 -15.24 7.09 3.98
N GLY A 22 -14.14 6.72 3.33
CA GLY A 22 -13.59 7.40 2.17
C GLY A 22 -13.48 6.47 0.96
N MET A 23 -13.73 7.03 -0.22
CA MET A 23 -13.37 6.36 -1.48
C MET A 23 -12.84 7.40 -2.46
N SER A 24 -11.62 7.18 -2.95
CA SER A 24 -10.93 8.08 -3.87
C SER A 24 -10.39 7.31 -5.07
N THR A 25 -10.65 7.81 -6.28
CA THR A 25 -10.14 7.24 -7.53
C THR A 25 -9.37 8.31 -8.30
N TYR A 26 -8.14 7.97 -8.69
CA TYR A 26 -7.26 8.83 -9.47
C TYR A 26 -6.88 8.11 -10.75
N THR A 27 -7.22 8.70 -11.90
CA THR A 27 -6.97 8.12 -13.21
C THR A 27 -6.25 9.12 -14.11
N GLY A 28 -5.07 8.74 -14.58
CA GLY A 28 -4.33 9.54 -15.53
C GLY A 28 -3.13 8.84 -16.12
N THR A 29 -2.43 9.46 -17.07
CA THR A 29 -1.18 8.86 -17.60
C THR A 29 -0.13 8.73 -16.49
N ARG A 30 -0.10 9.70 -15.56
CA ARG A 30 0.80 9.71 -14.41
C ARG A 30 0.08 10.12 -13.13
N CYS A 31 0.19 9.30 -12.09
CA CYS A 31 -0.31 9.58 -10.73
C CYS A 31 0.89 9.70 -9.79
N GLU A 32 1.09 10.86 -9.15
CA GLU A 32 2.30 11.13 -8.36
C GLU A 32 2.02 11.79 -7.02
N GLY A 33 2.81 11.42 -6.01
CA GLY A 33 2.87 12.16 -4.75
C GLY A 33 1.57 12.12 -3.96
N MET A 34 0.91 10.96 -3.92
CA MET A 34 -0.35 10.81 -3.19
C MET A 34 -0.09 10.28 -1.78
N ALA A 35 -0.61 10.98 -0.77
CA ALA A 35 -0.32 10.68 0.63
C ALA A 35 -1.57 10.68 1.54
N PRO A 36 -2.50 9.71 1.40
CA PRO A 36 -3.67 9.63 2.26
C PRO A 36 -3.32 9.34 3.73
N TYR A 37 -4.01 10.01 4.64
CA TYR A 37 -3.89 9.83 6.09
C TYR A 37 -5.26 9.53 6.71
N LEU A 38 -5.37 8.38 7.38
CA LEU A 38 -6.55 7.96 8.13
C LEU A 38 -6.27 7.93 9.63
N ARG A 39 -7.23 8.39 10.43
CA ARG A 39 -7.11 8.38 11.90
C ARG A 39 -8.42 8.05 12.61
N THR A 40 -8.35 7.08 13.53
CA THR A 40 -9.40 6.72 14.50
C THR A 40 -10.68 6.20 13.86
N GLY A 41 -10.82 4.88 13.73
CA GLY A 41 -12.09 4.24 13.33
C GLY A 41 -12.58 4.64 11.93
N CYS A 42 -11.66 4.87 10.99
CA CYS A 42 -11.97 5.23 9.61
C CYS A 42 -11.71 4.05 8.69
N GLU A 43 -12.47 4.02 7.60
CA GLU A 43 -12.26 3.12 6.47
C GLU A 43 -11.96 3.96 5.23
N ASP A 44 -10.95 3.59 4.44
CA ASP A 44 -10.69 4.27 3.16
C ASP A 44 -10.31 3.27 2.08
N MET A 45 -10.78 3.56 0.87
CA MET A 45 -10.42 2.85 -0.34
C MET A 45 -9.86 3.83 -1.37
N SER A 46 -8.59 3.68 -1.70
CA SER A 46 -7.91 4.52 -2.70
C SER A 46 -7.49 3.70 -3.92
N THR A 47 -7.88 4.14 -5.11
CA THR A 47 -7.50 3.50 -6.38
C THR A 47 -6.72 4.48 -7.25
N TYR A 48 -5.56 4.05 -7.72
CA TYR A 48 -4.68 4.83 -8.58
C TYR A 48 -4.44 4.06 -9.88
N THR A 49 -4.83 4.64 -11.01
CA THR A 49 -4.72 4.02 -12.33
C THR A 49 -3.96 4.93 -13.28
N GLY A 50 -2.88 4.42 -13.86
CA GLY A 50 -2.13 5.15 -14.87
C GLY A 50 -0.94 4.40 -15.43
N THR A 51 -0.35 4.90 -16.52
CA THR A 51 0.87 4.28 -17.07
C THR A 51 1.99 4.24 -16.02
N ARG A 52 2.08 5.30 -15.20
CA ARG A 52 3.04 5.40 -14.10
C ARG A 52 2.39 5.89 -12.81
N CYS A 53 2.58 5.16 -11.72
CA CYS A 53 2.16 5.53 -10.36
C CYS A 53 3.40 5.68 -9.47
N GLU A 54 3.65 6.86 -8.89
CA GLU A 54 4.91 7.16 -8.18
C GLU A 54 4.72 7.86 -6.84
N GLY A 55 5.56 7.52 -5.87
CA GLY A 55 5.72 8.32 -4.64
C GLY A 55 4.43 8.34 -3.82
N MET A 56 3.94 7.15 -3.49
CA MET A 56 2.65 6.97 -2.84
C MET A 56 2.85 6.57 -1.38
N ALA A 57 2.15 7.19 -0.44
CA ALA A 57 2.34 6.90 0.98
C ALA A 57 1.02 6.86 1.74
N ILE A 58 0.71 5.74 2.37
CA ILE A 58 -0.54 5.59 3.12
C ILE A 58 -0.23 5.50 4.60
N TYR A 59 -0.96 6.25 5.40
CA TYR A 59 -0.81 6.24 6.84
C TYR A 59 -2.15 5.96 7.53
N THR A 60 -2.21 4.81 8.19
CA THR A 60 -3.42 4.31 8.87
C THR A 60 -3.16 4.15 10.36
N ARG A 61 -4.00 4.76 11.20
CA ARG A 61 -3.76 4.79 12.65
C ARG A 61 -5.02 4.60 13.50
N THR A 62 -4.90 3.72 14.49
CA THR A 62 -5.88 3.48 15.57
C THR A 62 -7.24 2.98 15.08
N GLY A 63 -7.43 1.66 15.00
CA GLY A 63 -8.73 1.05 14.70
C GLY A 63 -9.27 1.36 13.30
N CYS A 64 -8.41 1.77 12.37
CA CYS A 64 -8.75 2.06 10.98
C CYS A 64 -8.46 0.87 10.06
N GLU A 65 -9.19 0.82 8.96
CA GLU A 65 -8.96 -0.07 7.84
C GLU A 65 -8.62 0.74 6.58
N GLY A 66 -7.62 0.30 5.82
CA GLY A 66 -7.21 0.98 4.60
C GLY A 66 -6.95 -0.01 3.47
N MET A 67 -7.61 0.20 2.34
CA MET A 67 -7.35 -0.54 1.11
C MET A 67 -6.79 0.38 0.04
N SER A 68 -5.76 -0.06 -0.66
CA SER A 68 -5.27 0.66 -1.83
C SER A 68 -4.84 -0.21 -2.98
N THR A 69 -5.22 0.25 -4.17
CA THR A 69 -4.94 -0.44 -5.42
C THR A 69 -4.19 0.50 -6.35
N TYR A 70 -3.07 0.03 -6.88
CA TYR A 70 -2.24 0.74 -7.83
C TYR A 70 -2.16 -0.09 -9.10
N THR A 71 -2.59 0.48 -10.22
CA THR A 71 -2.60 -0.19 -11.52
C THR A 71 -1.85 0.65 -12.52
N GLY A 72 -0.81 0.08 -13.12
CA GLY A 72 -0.04 0.76 -14.14
C GLY A 72 1.07 -0.05 -14.76
N THR A 73 1.65 0.42 -15.85
CA THR A 73 2.84 -0.24 -16.42
C THR A 73 4.01 -0.23 -15.43
N ARG A 74 4.15 0.88 -14.68
CA ARG A 74 5.18 1.05 -13.66
C ARG A 74 4.60 1.62 -12.35
N CYS A 75 4.85 0.94 -11.24
CA CYS A 75 4.53 1.41 -9.89
C CYS A 75 5.82 1.57 -9.07
N GLU A 76 6.10 2.78 -8.57
CA GLU A 76 7.37 3.09 -7.90
C GLU A 76 7.18 3.79 -6.56
N GLY A 77 8.00 3.42 -5.58
CA GLY A 77 8.15 4.17 -4.34
C GLY A 77 6.83 4.26 -3.56
N THR A 78 6.24 3.11 -3.23
CA THR A 78 5.04 3.08 -2.39
C THR A 78 5.36 2.60 -0.98
N ALA A 79 4.85 3.31 0.01
CA ALA A 79 4.95 2.91 1.40
C ALA A 79 3.59 2.88 2.10
N THR A 80 3.32 1.83 2.86
CA THR A 80 2.13 1.70 3.70
C THR A 80 2.55 1.63 5.16
N TYR A 81 1.99 2.50 6.00
CA TYR A 81 2.29 2.61 7.43
C TYR A 81 1.03 2.39 8.26
N THR A 82 1.04 1.37 9.09
CA THR A 82 -0.15 0.92 9.83
C THR A 82 0.18 0.77 11.32
N ARG A 83 -0.63 1.40 12.18
CA ARG A 83 -0.33 1.48 13.61
C ARG A 83 -1.54 1.31 14.53
N THR A 84 -1.35 0.49 15.57
CA THR A 84 -2.27 0.24 16.68
C THR A 84 -3.64 -0.28 16.25
N GLY A 85 -3.80 -1.61 16.21
CA GLY A 85 -5.11 -2.25 15.97
C GLY A 85 -5.72 -1.91 14.62
N CYS A 86 -4.89 -1.79 13.58
CA CYS A 86 -5.32 -1.40 12.23
C CYS A 86 -5.05 -2.52 11.23
N GLU A 87 -5.83 -2.49 10.16
CA GLU A 87 -5.64 -3.36 9.00
C GLU A 87 -5.33 -2.52 7.76
N SER A 88 -4.37 -2.99 6.97
CA SER A 88 -4.04 -2.35 5.71
C SER A 88 -3.78 -3.38 4.62
N MET A 89 -4.41 -3.19 3.47
CA MET A 89 -4.18 -3.99 2.27
C MET A 89 -3.71 -3.11 1.12
N SER A 90 -2.64 -3.53 0.45
CA SER A 90 -2.12 -2.85 -0.72
C SER A 90 -1.97 -3.84 -1.88
N THR A 91 -2.55 -3.51 -3.03
CA THR A 91 -2.45 -4.30 -4.26
C THR A 91 -1.75 -3.49 -5.33
N TYR A 92 -0.74 -4.07 -5.95
CA TYR A 92 0.06 -3.46 -6.99
C TYR A 92 0.00 -4.33 -8.24
N THR A 93 -0.49 -3.76 -9.33
CA THR A 93 -0.63 -4.44 -10.61
C THR A 93 0.15 -3.68 -11.66
N GLY A 94 1.18 -4.31 -12.23
CA GLY A 94 1.96 -3.67 -13.27
C GLY A 94 3.11 -4.49 -13.81
N THR A 95 3.63 -4.12 -14.97
CA THR A 95 4.79 -4.81 -15.56
C THR A 95 6.01 -4.72 -14.65
N ARG A 96 6.20 -3.58 -13.97
CA ARG A 96 7.32 -3.34 -13.05
C ARG A 96 6.84 -2.65 -11.76
N CYS A 97 7.14 -3.24 -10.60
CA CYS A 97 6.92 -2.63 -9.29
C CYS A 97 8.25 -2.46 -8.55
N GLU A 98 8.56 -1.27 -8.04
CA GLU A 98 9.86 -0.98 -7.40
C GLU A 98 9.74 -0.20 -6.09
N GLY A 99 10.51 -0.59 -5.09
CA GLY A 99 10.68 0.20 -3.86
C GLY A 99 9.41 0.25 -3.04
N MET A 100 8.86 -0.92 -2.70
CA MET A 100 7.59 -1.03 -1.99
C MET A 100 7.83 -1.49 -0.56
N ALA A 101 7.24 -0.79 0.40
CA ALA A 101 7.47 -1.08 1.81
C ALA A 101 6.18 -1.05 2.62
N THR A 102 6.01 -2.05 3.49
CA THR A 102 4.87 -2.13 4.42
C THR A 102 5.39 -2.17 5.84
N TYR A 103 4.94 -1.22 6.66
CA TYR A 103 5.33 -1.06 8.05
C TYR A 103 4.11 -1.24 8.94
N THR A 104 4.10 -2.29 9.77
CA THR A 104 3.02 -2.56 10.73
C THR A 104 3.53 -2.54 12.16
N ARG A 105 2.75 -1.93 13.06
CA ARG A 105 3.14 -1.80 14.47
C ARG A 105 1.98 -1.96 15.43
N THR A 106 2.19 -2.77 16.46
CA THR A 106 1.29 -3.00 17.61
C THR A 106 -0.07 -3.54 17.18
N GLY A 107 -0.24 -4.87 17.19
CA GLY A 107 -1.55 -5.51 17.00
C GLY A 107 -2.20 -5.21 15.65
N CYS A 108 -1.39 -5.01 14.60
CA CYS A 108 -1.86 -4.65 13.25
C CYS A 108 -1.59 -5.76 12.25
N VAL A 109 -2.40 -5.78 11.20
CA VAL A 109 -2.24 -6.67 10.04
C VAL A 109 -1.93 -5.85 8.80
N GLY A 110 -0.87 -6.23 8.09
CA GLY A 110 -0.50 -5.61 6.82
C GLY A 110 -0.36 -6.66 5.73
N MET A 111 -1.11 -6.49 4.65
CA MET A 111 -1.05 -7.37 3.49
C MET A 111 -0.64 -6.59 2.25
N SER A 112 0.27 -7.16 1.47
CA SER A 112 0.72 -6.59 0.21
C SER A 112 0.70 -7.65 -0.89
N THR A 113 -0.01 -7.37 -1.98
CA THR A 113 -0.07 -8.26 -3.15
C THR A 113 0.54 -7.56 -4.34
N TYR A 114 1.47 -8.25 -4.99
CA TYR A 114 2.12 -7.78 -6.20
C TYR A 114 1.74 -8.71 -7.36
N LYS A 115 1.31 -8.13 -8.47
CA LYS A 115 0.98 -8.83 -9.73
C LYS A 115 1.73 -8.15 -10.87
N GLY A 116 2.50 -8.89 -11.65
CA GLY A 116 3.36 -8.27 -12.65
C GLY A 116 4.44 -9.15 -13.22
N SER A 117 5.36 -8.56 -13.99
CA SER A 117 6.49 -9.31 -14.54
C SER A 117 7.74 -9.20 -13.67
N ARG A 118 7.97 -8.04 -13.02
CA ARG A 118 9.18 -7.77 -12.21
C ARG A 118 8.86 -6.98 -10.93
N CYS A 119 9.44 -7.40 -9.81
CA CYS A 119 9.43 -6.66 -8.53
C CYS A 119 10.86 -6.48 -8.00
N VAL A 120 11.18 -5.29 -7.51
CA VAL A 120 12.52 -4.96 -7.00
C VAL A 120 12.38 -4.17 -5.69
N ASN A 121 13.19 -4.51 -4.67
CA ASN A 121 13.27 -3.80 -3.38
C ASN A 121 11.93 -3.77 -2.64
N MET A 122 11.53 -4.93 -2.13
CA MET A 122 10.26 -5.12 -1.45
C MET A 122 10.51 -5.42 0.02
N ALA A 123 9.89 -4.68 0.93
CA ALA A 123 10.18 -4.82 2.35
C ALA A 123 8.91 -4.87 3.22
N ILE A 124 8.90 -5.79 4.18
CA ILE A 124 7.90 -5.84 5.25
C ILE A 124 8.61 -5.65 6.58
N TYR A 125 8.11 -4.70 7.38
CA TYR A 125 8.56 -4.43 8.73
C TYR A 125 7.38 -4.58 9.69
N THR A 126 7.42 -5.59 10.56
CA THR A 126 6.39 -5.80 11.58
C THR A 126 6.96 -5.72 12.99
N ARG A 127 6.21 -5.10 13.90
CA ARG A 127 6.66 -4.92 15.29
C ARG A 127 5.53 -5.08 16.30
N THR A 128 5.78 -5.92 17.31
CA THR A 128 4.93 -6.16 18.49
C THR A 128 3.54 -6.69 18.15
N GLY A 129 3.36 -8.03 18.18
CA GLY A 129 2.03 -8.64 18.05
C GLY A 129 1.35 -8.39 16.70
N CYS A 130 2.14 -8.20 15.64
CA CYS A 130 1.68 -7.87 14.29
C CYS A 130 1.87 -9.02 13.32
N GLU A 131 1.06 -9.01 12.27
CA GLU A 131 1.18 -9.89 11.11
C GLU A 131 1.46 -9.08 9.85
N GLY A 132 2.39 -9.57 9.06
CA GLY A 132 2.76 -9.00 7.77
C GLY A 132 2.81 -10.10 6.72
N MET A 133 2.10 -9.92 5.62
CA MET A 133 2.10 -10.88 4.52
C MET A 133 2.37 -10.18 3.19
N SER A 134 3.27 -10.77 2.40
CA SER A 134 3.44 -10.44 0.99
C SER A 134 3.09 -11.63 0.12
N THR A 135 2.39 -11.37 -0.99
CA THR A 135 2.15 -12.33 -2.06
C THR A 135 2.65 -11.76 -3.37
N TYR A 136 3.42 -12.56 -4.10
CA TYR A 136 3.93 -12.23 -5.44
C TYR A 136 3.35 -13.22 -6.44
N LYS A 137 2.63 -12.73 -7.45
CA LYS A 137 2.01 -13.57 -8.49
C LYS A 137 2.56 -13.27 -9.88
N GLU A 138 3.02 -14.30 -10.59
CA GLU A 138 3.55 -14.23 -11.98
C GLU A 138 4.83 -13.38 -12.15
N ILE A 139 5.57 -13.10 -11.06
CA ILE A 139 6.66 -12.11 -11.00
C ILE A 139 8.04 -12.75 -10.81
N ARG A 140 9.07 -12.16 -11.45
CA ARG A 140 10.48 -12.27 -11.02
C ARG A 140 10.83 -11.22 -9.96
N CYS A 141 11.29 -11.63 -8.78
CA CYS A 141 11.53 -10.73 -7.66
C CYS A 141 13.01 -10.66 -7.23
N GLU A 142 13.51 -9.45 -6.97
CA GLU A 142 14.87 -9.17 -6.47
C GLU A 142 14.82 -8.25 -5.24
N GLY A 143 15.67 -8.49 -4.23
CA GLY A 143 15.80 -7.61 -3.06
C GLY A 143 14.57 -7.61 -2.13
N MET A 144 14.18 -8.78 -1.63
CA MET A 144 13.03 -8.92 -0.72
C MET A 144 13.49 -9.11 0.72
N ALA A 145 12.92 -8.33 1.64
CA ALA A 145 13.28 -8.37 3.05
C ALA A 145 12.03 -8.41 3.94
N THR A 146 12.08 -9.26 4.96
CA THR A 146 11.07 -9.30 6.01
C THR A 146 11.76 -9.15 7.36
N TYR A 147 11.38 -8.11 8.08
CA TYR A 147 11.88 -7.82 9.42
C TYR A 147 10.71 -7.92 10.41
N THR A 148 10.82 -8.83 11.36
CA THR A 148 9.83 -9.02 12.42
C THR A 148 10.45 -8.78 13.78
N ARG A 149 9.68 -8.22 14.71
CA ARG A 149 10.15 -7.99 16.08
C ARG A 149 9.08 -8.23 17.12
N THR A 150 9.37 -9.13 18.06
CA THR A 150 8.55 -9.44 19.24
C THR A 150 7.17 -10.00 18.89
N ARG A 151 7.01 -11.33 18.96
CA ARG A 151 5.72 -12.03 18.77
C ARG A 151 5.00 -11.55 17.49
N CYS A 152 5.75 -11.48 16.39
CA CYS A 152 5.29 -11.01 15.10
C CYS A 152 5.51 -12.09 14.05
N GLU A 153 4.59 -12.18 13.10
CA GLU A 153 4.71 -13.05 11.94
C GLU A 153 4.89 -12.24 10.67
N GLY A 154 5.75 -12.73 9.80
CA GLY A 154 6.13 -12.08 8.55
C GLY A 154 6.33 -13.15 7.50
N THR A 155 5.47 -13.22 6.50
CA THR A 155 5.57 -14.24 5.44
C THR A 155 5.58 -13.62 4.06
N SER A 156 6.30 -14.27 3.15
CA SER A 156 6.37 -13.93 1.74
C SER A 156 6.07 -15.19 0.94
N THR A 157 5.05 -15.13 0.09
CA THR A 157 4.64 -16.26 -0.75
C THR A 157 4.79 -15.91 -2.23
N TYR A 158 5.24 -16.88 -3.02
CA TYR A 158 5.33 -16.77 -4.47
C TYR A 158 4.36 -17.76 -5.09
N LYS A 159 3.49 -17.28 -5.97
CA LYS A 159 2.58 -18.11 -6.75
C LYS A 159 2.88 -17.88 -8.23
N GLY A 160 3.48 -18.89 -8.85
CA GLY A 160 3.73 -18.94 -10.30
C GLY A 160 2.45 -19.18 -11.08
#